data_AF-X1Q1U0-F1
#
_entry.id   AF-X1Q1U0-F1
#
_cell.length_a   1.000
_cell.length_b   1.000
_cell.length_c   1.000
_cell.angle_alpha   90.00
_cell.angle_beta   90.00
_cell.angle_gamma   90.00
#
_symmetry.space_group_name_H-M   'P 1'
#
loop_
_entity.id
_entity.type
_entity.pdbx_description
1 polymer ?
#
loop_
_entity_poly.entity_id
_entity_poly.type
_entity_poly.pdbx_seq_one_letter_code
_entity_poly.pdbx_strand_id
1 'polypeptide(L)'
;MLCTGCGTCAIACPFGTIYTDLIPFPSSVCDVCKGRLREGEKPLCVTTCEDGSIDYKEVAVKGDLVEVFEDIVVKVSGGGLWEPFLREIKK
;
A
#
# COMPACT_ATOMS: atom_id res chain seq x y z
N MET A 1 5.23 -14.04 4.26
CA MET A 1 5.70 -13.84 2.87
C MET A 1 7.22 -13.66 2.92
N LEU A 2 7.99 -14.41 2.12
CA LEU A 2 9.47 -14.41 2.22
C LEU A 2 10.17 -13.54 1.15
N CYS A 3 9.57 -13.40 -0.03
CA CYS A 3 10.07 -12.52 -1.09
C CYS A 3 9.58 -11.09 -0.85
N THR A 4 10.45 -10.10 -1.07
CA THR A 4 10.11 -8.66 -1.00
C THR A 4 10.16 -7.96 -2.36
N GLY A 5 10.48 -8.71 -3.43
CA GLY A 5 10.62 -8.14 -4.78
C GLY A 5 11.83 -7.22 -4.97
N CYS A 6 12.81 -7.20 -4.03
CA CYS A 6 13.96 -6.30 -4.09
C CYS A 6 14.97 -6.58 -5.22
N GLY A 7 14.86 -7.72 -5.92
CA GLY A 7 15.70 -8.05 -7.08
C GLY A 7 17.16 -8.43 -6.78
N THR A 8 17.59 -8.42 -5.52
CA THR A 8 18.99 -8.73 -5.15
C THR A 8 19.40 -10.16 -5.51
N CYS A 9 18.46 -11.11 -5.48
CA CYS A 9 18.70 -12.49 -5.93
C CYS A 9 19.04 -12.56 -7.42
N ALA A 10 18.41 -11.74 -8.26
CA ALA A 10 18.71 -11.68 -9.70
C ALA A 10 20.11 -11.13 -9.96
N ILE A 11 20.50 -10.07 -9.24
CA ILE A 11 21.84 -9.48 -9.31
C ILE A 11 22.92 -10.48 -8.87
N ALA A 12 22.65 -11.24 -7.80
CA ALA A 12 23.61 -12.19 -7.24
C ALA A 12 23.78 -13.48 -8.06
N CYS A 13 22.87 -13.77 -8.99
CA CYS A 13 22.88 -15.04 -9.72
C CYS A 13 24.05 -15.09 -10.73
N PRO A 14 25.05 -15.97 -10.55
CA PRO A 14 26.19 -16.04 -11.47
C PRO A 14 25.80 -16.64 -12.84
N PHE A 15 24.67 -17.35 -12.90
CA PHE A 15 24.18 -17.99 -14.12
C PHE A 15 23.21 -17.12 -14.92
N GLY A 16 22.74 -16.00 -14.35
CA GLY A 16 21.77 -15.12 -15.00
C GLY A 16 20.40 -15.75 -15.26
N THR A 17 19.99 -16.73 -14.45
CA THR A 17 18.75 -17.50 -14.67
C THR A 17 17.51 -16.92 -13.98
N ILE A 18 17.67 -15.83 -13.22
CA ILE A 18 16.58 -15.17 -12.52
C ILE A 18 16.21 -13.90 -13.31
N TYR A 19 15.09 -13.97 -14.01
CA TYR A 19 14.56 -12.85 -14.78
C TYR A 19 13.74 -11.93 -13.87
N THR A 20 14.16 -10.68 -13.74
CA THR A 20 13.50 -9.68 -12.89
C THR A 20 12.05 -9.44 -13.27
N ASP A 21 11.73 -9.53 -14.57
CA ASP A 21 10.36 -9.35 -15.09
C ASP A 21 9.40 -10.46 -14.64
N LEU A 22 9.95 -11.60 -14.18
CA LEU A 22 9.18 -12.73 -13.65
C LEU A 22 9.14 -12.76 -12.13
N ILE A 23 9.86 -11.86 -11.45
CA ILE A 23 9.79 -11.74 -9.99
C ILE A 23 8.50 -10.98 -9.66
N PRO A 24 7.54 -11.59 -8.95
CA PRO A 24 6.36 -10.86 -8.54
C PRO A 24 6.78 -9.69 -7.66
N PHE A 25 6.09 -8.56 -7.80
CA PHE A 25 6.17 -7.49 -6.81
C PHE A 25 5.10 -7.78 -5.75
N PRO A 26 5.44 -8.44 -4.63
CA PRO A 26 4.46 -8.66 -3.58
C PRO A 26 4.03 -7.33 -2.98
N SER A 27 2.77 -6.97 -3.18
CA SER A 27 2.16 -5.83 -2.51
C SER A 27 1.18 -6.32 -1.47
N SER A 28 1.47 -6.06 -0.20
CA SER A 28 0.50 -6.18 0.89
C SER A 28 -0.07 -4.79 1.14
N VAL A 29 -1.27 -4.53 0.64
CA VAL A 29 -2.00 -3.28 0.92
C VAL A 29 -2.80 -3.49 2.20
N CYS A 30 -2.91 -2.45 3.03
CA CYS A 30 -3.76 -2.47 4.22
C CYS A 30 -5.22 -2.71 3.79
N ASP A 31 -5.93 -3.57 4.49
CA ASP A 31 -7.35 -3.86 4.26
C ASP A 31 -8.23 -3.29 5.38
N VAL A 32 -7.66 -2.45 6.25
CA VAL A 32 -8.36 -1.84 7.40
C VAL A 32 -9.00 -2.92 8.31
N CYS A 33 -8.39 -4.10 8.41
CA CYS A 33 -8.91 -5.24 9.17
C CYS A 33 -10.32 -5.67 8.71
N LYS A 34 -10.64 -5.54 7.42
CA LYS A 34 -11.92 -5.94 6.83
C LYS A 34 -12.29 -7.38 7.22
N GLY A 35 -13.54 -7.58 7.63
CA GLY A 35 -14.05 -8.88 8.10
C GLY A 35 -13.62 -9.28 9.51
N ARG A 36 -12.78 -8.49 10.20
CA ARG A 36 -12.38 -8.72 11.60
C ARG A 36 -12.98 -7.71 12.57
N LEU A 37 -13.38 -6.53 12.08
CA LEU A 37 -13.95 -5.46 12.90
C LEU A 37 -15.47 -5.58 13.02
N ARG A 38 -16.00 -5.30 14.22
CA ARG A 38 -17.42 -4.98 14.44
C ARG A 38 -17.63 -3.47 14.33
N GLU A 39 -18.90 -3.07 14.30
CA GLU A 39 -19.29 -1.65 14.24
C GLU A 39 -18.68 -0.87 15.43
N GLY A 40 -17.96 0.21 15.12
CA GLY A 40 -17.28 1.05 16.11
C GLY A 40 -15.95 0.50 16.66
N GLU A 41 -15.49 -0.67 16.23
CA GLU A 41 -14.19 -1.20 16.63
C GLU A 41 -13.03 -0.54 15.85
N LYS A 42 -11.87 -0.45 16.50
CA LYS A 42 -10.63 0.03 15.87
C LYS A 42 -9.78 -1.15 15.37
N PRO A 43 -9.01 -0.96 14.27
CA PRO A 43 -8.02 -1.93 13.80
C PRO A 43 -7.08 -2.41 14.91
N LEU A 44 -6.66 -3.68 14.82
CA LEU A 44 -5.80 -4.30 15.84
C LEU A 44 -4.51 -3.48 16.07
N CYS A 45 -3.88 -3.00 14.99
CA CYS A 45 -2.66 -2.19 15.08
C CYS A 45 -2.84 -0.93 15.93
N VAL A 46 -4.02 -0.30 15.90
CA VAL A 46 -4.34 0.86 16.73
C VAL A 46 -4.55 0.45 18.18
N THR A 47 -5.26 -0.65 18.42
CA THR A 47 -5.53 -1.14 19.79
C THR A 47 -4.27 -1.59 20.52
N THR A 48 -3.26 -2.08 19.80
CA THR A 48 -1.99 -2.55 20.36
C THR A 48 -0.93 -1.44 20.47
N CYS A 49 -1.20 -0.24 19.94
CA CYS A 49 -0.25 0.87 19.91
C CYS A 49 -0.25 1.59 21.28
N GLU A 50 0.61 1.16 22.20
CA GLU A 50 0.66 1.71 23.57
C GLU A 50 1.07 3.20 23.63
N ASP A 51 1.90 3.64 22.67
CA ASP A 51 2.43 5.00 22.58
C ASP A 51 1.51 5.96 21.79
N GLY A 52 0.42 5.47 21.21
CA GLY A 52 -0.54 6.28 20.46
C GLY A 52 -0.03 6.80 19.11
N SER A 53 1.03 6.20 18.56
CA SER A 53 1.60 6.58 17.26
C SER A 53 0.66 6.28 16.07
N ILE A 54 -0.34 5.42 16.24
CA ILE A 54 -1.31 5.03 15.22
C ILE A 54 -2.72 5.33 15.72
N ASP A 55 -3.55 5.99 14.90
CA ASP A 55 -4.96 6.26 15.20
C ASP A 55 -5.86 5.95 14.00
N TYR A 56 -7.13 5.67 14.28
CA TYR A 56 -8.16 5.35 13.30
C TYR A 56 -9.38 6.24 13.52
N LYS A 57 -9.71 7.03 12.51
CA LYS A 57 -10.78 8.02 12.52
C LYS A 57 -11.30 8.26 11.11
N GLU A 58 -12.56 8.69 11.04
CA GLU A 58 -13.14 9.18 9.79
C GLU A 58 -12.53 10.54 9.45
N VAL A 59 -12.11 10.70 8.19
CA VAL A 59 -11.50 11.94 7.70
C VAL A 59 -12.20 12.35 6.41
N ALA A 60 -12.63 13.61 6.33
CA ALA A 60 -13.16 14.16 5.10
C ALA A 60 -12.03 14.38 4.07
N VAL A 61 -12.19 13.82 2.88
CA VAL A 61 -11.24 13.99 1.76
C VAL A 61 -11.32 15.44 1.25
N LYS A 62 -10.36 16.27 1.64
CA LYS A 62 -10.24 17.69 1.23
C LYS A 62 -8.78 18.11 1.12
N GLY A 63 -8.48 18.97 0.13
CA GLY A 63 -7.14 19.54 -0.06
C GLY A 63 -6.11 18.49 -0.43
N ASP A 64 -5.06 18.36 0.38
CA ASP A 64 -3.96 17.40 0.18
C ASP A 64 -4.33 15.95 0.52
N LEU A 65 -5.53 15.69 1.03
CA LEU A 65 -5.98 14.33 1.37
C LEU A 65 -6.59 13.68 0.14
N VAL A 66 -6.02 12.55 -0.26
CA VAL A 66 -6.43 11.79 -1.43
C VAL A 66 -6.71 10.35 -1.04
N GLU A 67 -7.84 9.82 -1.50
CA GLU A 67 -8.18 8.41 -1.33
C GLU A 67 -7.39 7.57 -2.34
N VAL A 68 -6.60 6.63 -1.84
CA VAL A 68 -5.72 5.77 -2.67
C VAL A 68 -6.34 4.39 -2.87
N PHE A 69 -7.01 3.88 -1.84
CA PHE A 69 -7.76 2.62 -1.83
C PHE A 69 -9.04 2.82 -1.02
N GLU A 70 -9.99 1.87 -1.12
CA GLU A 70 -11.20 1.83 -0.30
C GLU A 70 -10.83 2.01 1.19
N ASP A 71 -11.40 3.04 1.83
CA ASP A 71 -11.18 3.40 3.23
C ASP A 71 -9.74 3.81 3.62
N ILE A 72 -8.86 4.08 2.63
CA ILE A 72 -7.47 4.52 2.88
C ILE A 72 -7.21 5.87 2.23
N VAL A 73 -7.00 6.86 3.10
CA VAL A 73 -6.67 8.24 2.72
C VAL A 73 -5.22 8.54 3.04
N VAL A 74 -4.50 9.11 2.07
CA VAL A 74 -3.10 9.52 2.21
C VAL A 74 -2.97 11.01 1.96
N LYS A 75 -2.13 11.69 2.74
CA LYS A 75 -1.77 13.08 2.47
C LYS A 75 -0.72 13.13 1.35
N VAL A 76 -1.09 13.67 0.21
CA VAL A 76 -0.20 13.86 -0.95
C VAL A 76 0.01 15.34 -1.18
N SER A 77 1.26 15.77 -1.28
CA SER A 77 1.58 17.18 -1.57
C SER A 77 1.05 17.55 -2.95
N GLY A 78 0.12 18.52 -3.01
CA GLY A 78 -0.53 18.95 -4.25
C GLY A 78 -1.83 18.21 -4.58
N GLY A 79 -2.31 17.32 -3.70
CA GLY A 79 -3.66 16.74 -3.78
C GLY A 79 -3.94 15.84 -4.99
N GLY A 80 -2.89 15.42 -5.73
CA GLY A 80 -3.01 14.56 -6.91
C GLY A 80 -2.28 13.24 -6.74
N LEU A 81 -2.84 12.16 -7.29
CA LEU A 81 -2.09 10.90 -7.46
C LEU A 81 -1.19 11.00 -8.69
N TRP A 82 -0.11 10.21 -8.69
CA TRP A 82 0.69 10.05 -9.90
C TRP A 82 -0.16 9.40 -10.99
N GLU A 83 -0.31 10.10 -12.12
CA GLU A 83 -0.94 9.55 -13.32
C GLU A 83 0.15 8.98 -14.24
N PRO A 84 0.14 7.66 -14.53
CA PRO A 84 1.06 7.08 -15.49
C PRO A 84 0.80 7.67 -16.88
N PHE A 85 1.80 8.33 -17.46
CA PHE A 85 1.77 8.88 -18.82
C PHE A 85 1.41 7.83 -19.91
N LEU A 86 1.56 6.54 -19.61
CA LEU A 86 1.38 5.42 -20.54
C LEU A 86 -0.06 4.84 -20.61
N ARG A 87 -1.03 5.36 -19.85
CA ARG A 87 -2.42 4.84 -19.87
C ARG A 87 -3.26 5.30 -21.07
N GLU A 88 -2.73 6.12 -21.98
CA GLU A 88 -3.42 6.51 -23.22
C GLU A 88 -3.33 5.48 -24.37
N ILE A 89 -2.83 4.26 -24.13
CA ILE A 89 -3.04 3.17 -25.09
C ILE A 89 -4.47 2.64 -24.90
N LYS A 90 -5.41 3.29 -25.61
CA LYS A 90 -6.80 2.85 -25.76
C LYS A 90 -6.84 1.34 -26.06
N LYS A 91 -7.62 0.60 -25.27
CA LYS A 91 -8.24 -0.66 -25.69
C LYS A 91 -9.61 -0.37 -26.27
#